data_AF-A0A1L4BJ57-F1
#
_entry.id   AF-A0A1L4BJ57-F1
#
_cell.length_a   1.000
_cell.length_b   1.000
_cell.length_c   1.000
_cell.angle_alpha   90.00
_cell.angle_beta   90.00
_cell.angle_gamma   90.00
#
_symmetry.space_group_name_H-M   'P 1'
#
loop_
_entity.id
_entity.type
_entity.pdbx_description
1 polymer ?
#
loop_
_entity_poly.entity_id
_entity_poly.type
_entity_poly.pdbx_seq_one_letter_code
_entity_poly.pdbx_strand_id
1 'polypeptide(L)'
;MGDTERIVWGTKWCGAGNKAANESDLGWFSKLDSCCRTHDHCDNIGSGETKYGLTNTGTYTMMNCECEDAFKQCLRDVHGTLEGPAAAAVRKTYFDLYGNGCYNVKCSSAGRSARSMECPNVVATYTGESGIGSWLANKLG
;
A
#
# COMPACT_ATOMS: atom_id res chain seq x y z
N MET A 1 -22.60 -2.47 0.94
CA MET A 1 -21.60 -3.08 1.84
C MET A 1 -20.56 -2.01 2.06
N GLY A 2 -20.52 -1.42 3.26
CA GLY A 2 -19.72 -0.23 3.53
C GLY A 2 -18.23 -0.56 3.62
N ASP A 3 -17.38 0.38 3.24
CA ASP A 3 -15.92 0.18 3.09
C ASP A 3 -15.24 -0.35 4.37
N THR A 4 -15.82 -0.09 5.54
CA THR A 4 -15.35 -0.57 6.86
C THR A 4 -15.58 -2.07 7.13
N GLU A 5 -16.34 -2.78 6.30
CA GLU A 5 -16.62 -4.23 6.46
C GLU A 5 -15.38 -5.12 6.24
N ARG A 6 -14.30 -4.55 5.68
CA ARG A 6 -13.04 -5.25 5.37
C ARG A 6 -11.86 -4.89 6.29
N ILE A 7 -12.13 -4.35 7.48
CA ILE A 7 -11.09 -4.09 8.48
C ILE A 7 -10.76 -5.38 9.25
N VAL A 8 -9.48 -5.71 9.32
CA VAL A 8 -8.96 -6.86 10.08
C VAL A 8 -9.43 -6.79 11.53
N TRP A 9 -9.87 -7.92 12.09
CA TRP A 9 -10.32 -7.94 13.47
C TRP A 9 -9.18 -7.59 14.43
N GLY A 10 -9.48 -6.80 15.46
CA GLY A 10 -8.48 -6.30 16.41
C GLY A 10 -7.70 -5.07 15.93
N THR A 11 -7.96 -4.56 14.72
CA THR A 11 -7.33 -3.36 14.15
C THR A 11 -8.38 -2.31 13.78
N LYS A 12 -7.92 -1.11 13.42
CA LYS A 12 -8.74 0.01 12.95
C LYS A 12 -8.31 0.54 11.58
N TRP A 13 -7.06 0.29 11.18
CA TRP A 13 -6.43 0.80 9.97
C TRP A 13 -6.11 -0.28 8.93
N CYS A 14 -6.07 -1.56 9.31
CA CYS A 14 -5.75 -2.62 8.35
C CYS A 14 -6.99 -3.03 7.53
N GLY A 15 -7.26 -2.34 6.41
CA GLY A 15 -8.29 -2.73 5.44
C GLY A 15 -8.55 -1.67 4.37
N ALA A 16 -9.75 -1.66 3.79
CA ALA A 16 -10.14 -0.62 2.83
C ALA A 16 -10.49 0.67 3.57
N GLY A 17 -9.54 1.60 3.65
CA GLY A 17 -9.62 2.76 4.53
C GLY A 17 -9.47 2.37 6.00
N ASN A 18 -10.04 3.17 6.90
CA ASN A 18 -9.95 2.93 8.33
C ASN A 18 -11.26 3.29 9.06
N LYS A 19 -11.40 2.78 10.30
CA LYS A 19 -12.50 3.10 11.22
C LYS A 19 -12.01 3.81 12.49
N ALA A 20 -10.83 4.41 12.43
CA ALA A 20 -10.21 5.09 13.55
C ALA A 20 -10.91 6.43 13.81
N ALA A 21 -11.09 6.79 15.08
CA ALA A 21 -11.67 8.09 15.43
C ALA A 21 -10.69 9.25 15.19
N ASN A 22 -9.40 8.96 15.22
CA ASN A 22 -8.29 9.90 14.98
C ASN A 22 -6.97 9.12 14.77
N GLU A 23 -5.91 9.84 14.39
CA GLU A 23 -4.57 9.28 14.15
C GLU A 23 -4.01 8.39 15.26
N SER A 24 -4.29 8.69 16.53
CA SER A 24 -3.76 7.92 17.66
C SER A 24 -4.65 6.73 18.03
N ASP A 25 -5.80 6.59 17.38
CA ASP A 25 -6.78 5.56 17.70
C ASP A 25 -6.41 4.22 17.06
N LEU A 26 -5.70 3.40 17.84
CA LEU A 26 -5.27 2.06 17.45
C LEU A 26 -6.16 0.99 18.10
N GLY A 27 -6.27 -0.16 17.44
CA GLY A 27 -6.94 -1.36 17.93
C GLY A 27 -6.13 -2.14 18.97
N TRP A 28 -6.64 -3.33 19.29
CA TRP A 28 -5.98 -4.24 20.23
C TRP A 28 -4.62 -4.71 19.72
N PHE A 29 -4.53 -4.99 18.42
CA PHE A 29 -3.28 -5.31 17.74
C PHE A 29 -2.55 -4.02 17.35
N SER A 30 -2.10 -3.26 18.35
CA SER A 30 -1.63 -1.89 18.16
C SER A 30 -0.35 -1.75 17.33
N LYS A 31 0.56 -2.75 17.32
CA LYS A 31 1.78 -2.72 16.49
C LYS A 31 1.46 -2.98 15.03
N LEU A 32 0.66 -4.01 14.75
CA LEU A 32 0.11 -4.32 13.43
C LEU A 32 -0.71 -3.14 12.91
N ASP A 33 -1.60 -2.61 13.73
CA ASP A 33 -2.48 -1.52 13.35
C ASP A 33 -1.69 -0.23 13.08
N SER A 34 -0.61 0.02 13.83
CA SER A 34 0.31 1.12 13.53
C SER A 34 1.04 0.94 12.20
N CYS A 35 1.37 -0.29 11.78
CA CYS A 35 1.94 -0.53 10.44
C CYS A 35 0.94 -0.11 9.35
N CYS A 36 -0.33 -0.47 9.50
CA CYS A 36 -1.39 -0.14 8.55
C CYS A 36 -1.68 1.36 8.54
N ARG A 37 -1.76 2.02 9.70
CA ARG A 37 -1.92 3.49 9.77
C ARG A 37 -0.82 4.22 9.00
N THR A 38 0.44 3.82 9.19
CA THR A 38 1.57 4.44 8.48
C THR A 38 1.45 4.22 6.97
N HIS A 39 1.01 3.03 6.55
CA HIS A 39 0.81 2.70 5.14
C HIS A 39 -0.35 3.48 4.50
N ASP A 40 -1.48 3.66 5.21
CA ASP A 40 -2.63 4.48 4.78
C ASP A 40 -2.24 5.93 4.48
N HIS A 41 -1.21 6.44 5.15
CA HIS A 41 -0.69 7.80 4.97
C HIS A 41 0.41 7.93 3.92
N CYS A 42 0.76 6.84 3.24
CA CYS A 42 1.74 6.89 2.17
C CYS A 42 1.21 7.63 0.93
N ASP A 43 2.15 8.21 0.17
CA ASP A 43 1.92 8.63 -1.19
C ASP A 43 1.34 7.50 -2.06
N ASN A 44 0.21 7.79 -2.70
CA ASN A 44 -0.53 6.82 -3.49
C ASN A 44 -1.24 7.46 -4.68
N ILE A 45 -1.81 6.59 -5.53
CA ILE A 45 -2.68 6.91 -6.66
C ILE A 45 -4.00 6.14 -6.45
N GLY A 46 -5.09 6.85 -6.19
CA GLY A 46 -6.41 6.26 -6.01
C GLY A 46 -6.88 5.52 -7.27
N SER A 47 -7.86 4.62 -7.13
CA SER A 47 -8.45 3.92 -8.28
C SER A 47 -9.04 4.92 -9.28
N GLY A 48 -8.65 4.81 -10.55
CA GLY A 48 -9.06 5.73 -11.61
C GLY A 48 -8.33 7.07 -11.63
N GLU A 49 -7.49 7.38 -10.64
CA GLU A 49 -6.76 8.64 -10.59
C GLU A 49 -5.48 8.60 -11.44
N THR A 50 -5.04 9.78 -11.87
CA THR A 50 -3.77 9.98 -12.57
C THR A 50 -2.85 10.84 -11.72
N LYS A 51 -1.64 10.35 -11.49
CA LYS A 51 -0.59 11.08 -10.76
C LYS A 51 0.78 10.72 -11.34
N TYR A 52 1.70 11.68 -11.39
CA TYR A 52 3.04 11.50 -11.97
C TYR A 52 3.03 10.92 -13.40
N GLY A 53 2.01 11.27 -14.20
CA GLY A 53 1.84 10.73 -15.57
C GLY A 53 1.42 9.26 -15.64
N LEU A 54 1.10 8.62 -14.51
CA LEU A 54 0.61 7.25 -14.42
C LEU A 54 -0.85 7.24 -13.98
N THR A 55 -1.71 6.52 -14.70
CA THR A 55 -3.11 6.31 -14.32
C THR A 55 -3.25 4.94 -13.65
N ASN A 56 -3.83 4.90 -12.46
CA ASN A 56 -4.18 3.65 -11.80
C ASN A 56 -5.48 3.09 -12.37
N THR A 57 -5.40 2.13 -13.27
CA THR A 57 -6.56 1.45 -13.86
C THR A 57 -7.09 0.29 -13.00
N GLY A 58 -6.45 0.00 -11.87
CA GLY A 58 -6.87 -1.05 -10.94
C GLY A 58 -8.05 -0.62 -10.06
N THR A 59 -8.71 -1.61 -9.44
CA THR A 59 -9.85 -1.37 -8.54
C THR A 59 -9.44 -0.95 -7.12
N TYR A 60 -8.14 -0.99 -6.81
CA TYR A 60 -7.60 -0.67 -5.49
C TYR A 60 -6.59 0.47 -5.61
N THR A 61 -6.33 1.15 -4.49
CA THR A 61 -5.28 2.17 -4.41
C THR A 61 -3.92 1.57 -4.75
N MET A 62 -3.15 2.26 -5.59
CA MET A 62 -1.79 1.89 -5.95
C MET A 62 -0.80 2.71 -5.11
N MET A 63 0.07 2.03 -4.37
CA MET A 63 1.01 2.67 -3.43
C MET A 63 2.41 2.83 -4.03
N ASN A 64 3.19 3.75 -3.46
CA ASN A 64 4.62 3.87 -3.77
C ASN A 64 5.40 2.63 -3.30
N CYS A 65 6.34 2.14 -4.12
CA CYS A 65 7.12 0.95 -3.79
C CYS A 65 7.96 1.08 -2.52
N GLU A 66 8.50 2.27 -2.21
CA GLU A 66 9.27 2.48 -0.98
C GLU A 66 8.38 2.28 0.27
N CYS A 67 7.12 2.70 0.19
CA CYS A 67 6.17 2.47 1.27
C CYS A 67 5.73 1.02 1.36
N GLU A 68 5.56 0.34 0.23
CA GLU A 68 5.23 -1.09 0.21
C GLU A 68 6.34 -1.94 0.87
N ASP A 69 7.61 -1.61 0.59
CA ASP A 69 8.74 -2.26 1.24
C ASP A 69 8.81 -1.94 2.73
N ALA A 70 8.59 -0.68 3.11
CA ALA A 70 8.51 -0.28 4.52
C ALA A 70 7.36 -0.98 5.26
N PHE A 71 6.19 -1.11 4.63
CA PHE A 71 5.03 -1.79 5.19
C PHE A 71 5.30 -3.28 5.37
N LYS A 72 5.85 -3.95 4.34
CA LYS A 72 6.24 -5.36 4.41
C LYS A 72 7.23 -5.62 5.54
N GLN A 73 8.20 -4.72 5.73
CA GLN A 73 9.16 -4.80 6.81
C GLN A 73 8.50 -4.59 8.18
N CYS A 74 7.65 -3.56 8.32
CA CYS A 74 6.90 -3.32 9.55
C CYS A 74 6.11 -4.56 9.98
N LEU A 75 5.37 -5.19 9.06
CA LEU A 75 4.61 -6.42 9.33
C LEU A 75 5.50 -7.62 9.73
N ARG A 76 6.77 -7.68 9.28
CA ARG A 76 7.73 -8.71 9.70
C ARG A 76 8.21 -8.51 11.13
N ASP A 77 8.33 -7.26 11.55
CA ASP A 77 8.86 -6.88 12.87
C ASP A 77 7.78 -6.90 13.97
N VAL A 78 6.52 -7.14 13.60
CA VAL A 78 5.44 -7.39 14.57
C VAL A 78 5.62 -8.79 15.17
N HIS A 79 5.84 -8.81 16.49
CA HIS A 79 5.99 -10.03 17.29
C HIS A 79 4.92 -10.12 18.37
N GLY A 80 4.65 -11.35 18.82
CA GLY A 80 3.70 -11.65 19.89
C GLY A 80 2.88 -12.90 19.57
N THR A 81 2.31 -13.54 20.60
CA THR A 81 1.60 -14.83 20.45
C THR A 81 0.35 -14.73 19.58
N LEU A 82 -0.36 -13.60 19.62
CA LEU A 82 -1.58 -13.37 18.84
C LEU A 82 -1.35 -12.42 17.65
N GLU A 83 -0.65 -11.31 17.90
CA GLU A 83 -0.46 -10.26 16.90
C GLU A 83 0.53 -10.64 15.80
N GLY A 84 1.58 -11.41 16.13
CA GLY A 84 2.55 -11.90 15.14
C GLY A 84 1.89 -12.75 14.04
N PRO A 85 1.10 -13.79 14.38
CA PRO A 85 0.31 -14.52 13.40
C PRO A 85 -0.66 -13.65 12.60
N ALA A 86 -1.33 -12.68 13.24
CA ALA A 86 -2.22 -11.74 12.56
C ALA A 86 -1.47 -10.88 11.52
N ALA A 87 -0.31 -10.33 11.89
CA ALA A 87 0.53 -9.55 10.97
C ALA A 87 1.08 -10.39 9.82
N ALA A 88 1.47 -11.64 10.09
CA ALA A 88 1.89 -12.58 9.05
C ALA A 88 0.76 -12.90 8.08
N ALA A 89 -0.49 -13.05 8.56
CA ALA A 89 -1.65 -13.25 7.72
C ALA A 89 -1.95 -12.03 6.85
N VAL A 90 -1.92 -10.82 7.41
CA VAL A 90 -2.08 -9.57 6.66
C VAL A 90 -1.01 -9.45 5.57
N ARG A 91 0.26 -9.70 5.91
CA ARG A 91 1.37 -9.65 4.96
C ARG A 91 1.16 -10.61 3.79
N LYS A 92 0.81 -11.87 4.08
CA LYS A 92 0.60 -12.89 3.06
C LYS A 92 -0.59 -12.54 2.15
N THR A 93 -1.71 -12.13 2.74
CA THR A 93 -2.91 -11.75 1.97
C THR A 93 -2.63 -10.54 1.08
N TYR A 94 -1.99 -9.51 1.62
CA TYR A 94 -1.74 -8.27 0.89
C TYR A 94 -0.71 -8.46 -0.24
N PHE A 95 0.46 -9.04 0.07
CA PHE A 95 1.57 -9.10 -0.89
C PHE A 95 1.55 -10.32 -1.80
N ASP A 96 1.10 -11.49 -1.32
CA ASP A 96 1.20 -12.74 -2.08
C ASP A 96 -0.12 -13.08 -2.78
N LEU A 97 -1.26 -12.79 -2.16
CA LEU A 97 -2.57 -13.07 -2.74
C LEU A 97 -3.04 -11.94 -3.66
N TYR A 98 -3.16 -10.71 -3.14
CA TYR A 98 -3.55 -9.56 -3.95
C TYR A 98 -2.41 -9.08 -4.83
N GLY A 99 -1.27 -8.69 -4.21
CA GLY A 99 -0.05 -8.34 -4.92
C GLY A 99 -0.29 -7.37 -6.08
N ASN A 100 -1.00 -6.26 -5.81
CA ASN A 100 -1.43 -5.26 -6.80
C ASN A 100 -0.28 -4.50 -7.50
N GLY A 101 0.98 -4.83 -7.19
CA GLY A 101 2.14 -4.05 -7.61
C GLY A 101 2.20 -2.69 -6.91
N CYS A 102 3.20 -1.88 -7.30
CA CYS A 102 3.44 -0.55 -6.76
C CYS A 102 4.03 0.34 -7.87
N TYR A 103 4.21 1.63 -7.59
CA TYR A 103 4.90 2.52 -8.52
C TYR A 103 6.21 3.06 -7.94
N ASN A 104 7.20 3.24 -8.81
CA ASN A 104 8.41 4.00 -8.52
C ASN A 104 8.36 5.34 -9.24
N VAL A 105 8.74 6.42 -8.57
CA VAL A 105 8.89 7.73 -9.19
C VAL A 105 10.32 7.91 -9.68
N LYS A 106 10.49 8.30 -10.94
CA LYS A 106 11.79 8.71 -11.49
C LYS A 106 11.71 10.15 -11.95
N CYS A 107 12.71 10.94 -11.57
CA CYS A 107 12.91 12.24 -12.18
C CYS A 107 13.61 12.05 -13.52
N SER A 108 12.98 12.45 -14.63
CA SER A 108 13.68 12.48 -15.91
C SER A 108 14.82 13.50 -15.83
N SER A 109 16.05 13.10 -16.16
CA SER A 109 17.23 14.00 -16.13
C SER A 109 17.13 15.20 -17.08
N ALA A 110 16.20 15.17 -18.04
CA ALA A 110 15.92 16.28 -18.94
C ALA A 110 15.28 17.43 -18.15
N GLY A 111 16.09 18.45 -17.82
CA GLY A 111 15.64 19.66 -17.14
C GLY A 111 16.09 19.85 -15.69
N ARG A 112 17.08 19.08 -15.18
CA ARG A 112 17.66 19.37 -13.85
C ARG A 112 18.33 20.75 -13.87
N SER A 113 17.66 21.75 -13.32
CA SER A 113 18.33 22.98 -12.90
C SER A 113 19.18 22.63 -11.68
N ALA A 114 20.50 22.83 -11.73
CA ALA A 114 21.40 22.67 -10.58
C ALA A 114 21.05 23.61 -9.40
N ARG A 115 20.06 24.49 -9.57
CA ARG A 115 19.62 25.53 -8.63
C ARG A 115 18.35 25.19 -7.86
N SER A 116 17.56 24.21 -8.28
CA SER A 116 16.36 23.76 -7.55
C SER A 116 16.37 22.24 -7.47
N MET A 117 16.20 21.70 -6.25
CA MET A 117 16.01 20.26 -6.02
C MET A 117 14.61 19.78 -6.45
N GLU A 118 13.82 20.62 -7.09
CA GLU A 118 12.51 20.25 -7.61
C GLU A 118 12.64 19.43 -8.89
N CYS A 119 11.91 18.32 -8.95
CA CYS A 119 11.76 17.51 -10.14
C CYS A 119 10.46 17.90 -10.86
N PRO A 120 10.48 18.84 -11.83
CA PRO A 120 9.25 19.27 -12.49
C PRO A 120 8.64 18.17 -13.39
N ASN A 121 9.43 17.17 -13.79
CA ASN A 121 9.03 16.10 -14.72
C ASN A 121 9.13 14.72 -14.04
N VAL A 122 8.42 14.52 -12.93
CA VAL A 122 8.33 13.19 -12.30
C VAL A 122 7.44 12.29 -13.15
N VAL A 123 7.97 11.13 -13.53
CA VAL A 123 7.21 10.06 -14.18
C VAL A 123 7.23 8.84 -13.29
N ALA A 124 6.04 8.33 -12.96
CA ALA A 124 5.90 7.07 -12.25
C ALA A 124 5.94 5.87 -13.21
N THR A 125 6.59 4.79 -12.79
CA THR A 125 6.59 3.50 -13.48
C THR A 125 5.95 2.46 -12.58
N TYR A 126 4.87 1.85 -13.05
CA TYR A 126 4.20 0.75 -12.39
C TYR A 126 4.98 -0.56 -12.54
N THR A 127 5.08 -1.35 -11.46
CA THR A 127 5.82 -2.61 -11.46
C THR A 127 5.06 -3.78 -12.06
N GLY A 128 3.74 -3.65 -12.26
CA GLY A 128 2.87 -4.79 -12.58
C GLY A 128 2.41 -5.53 -11.32
N GLU A 129 1.26 -6.19 -11.44
CA GLU A 129 0.72 -7.09 -10.42
C GLU A 129 1.59 -8.36 -10.34
N SER A 130 1.78 -8.86 -9.13
CA SER A 130 2.56 -10.07 -8.83
C SER A 130 1.80 -11.10 -8.00
N GLY A 131 0.61 -10.75 -7.51
CA GLY A 131 -0.21 -11.63 -6.70
C GLY A 131 -0.78 -12.80 -7.49
N ILE A 132 -1.01 -13.92 -6.78
CA ILE A 132 -1.57 -15.14 -7.38
C ILE A 132 -2.97 -14.88 -7.95
N GLY A 133 -3.75 -13.96 -7.37
CA GLY A 133 -5.06 -13.57 -7.88
C GLY A 133 -4.99 -12.96 -9.29
N SER A 134 -4.01 -12.08 -9.53
CA SER A 134 -3.75 -11.49 -10.85
C SER A 134 -3.29 -12.54 -11.87
N TRP A 135 -2.41 -13.46 -11.46
CA TRP A 135 -1.97 -14.56 -12.33
C TRP A 135 -3.14 -15.46 -12.76
N LEU A 136 -4.05 -15.80 -11.84
CA LEU A 136 -5.23 -16.61 -12.15
C LEU A 136 -6.20 -15.88 -13.08
N ALA A 137 -6.43 -14.57 -12.87
CA ALA A 137 -7.28 -13.77 -13.74
C ALA A 137 -6.71 -13.66 -15.16
N ASN A 138 -5.40 -13.46 -15.31
CA ASN A 138 -4.73 -13.31 -16.61
C ASN A 138 -4.53 -14.63 -17.38
N LYS A 139 -4.67 -15.79 -16.73
CA LYS A 139 -4.53 -17.12 -17.37
C LYS A 139 -5.87 -17.75 -17.76
N LEU A 140 -6.97 -17.23 -17.21
CA LEU A 140 -8.34 -17.67 -17.50
C LEU A 140 -9.11 -16.69 -18.40
N GLY A 141 -8.47 -15.58 -18.79
CA GLY A 141 -8.96 -14.62 -19.79
C GLY A 141 -8.43 -14.92 -21.19
#